data_AF-X1LHQ5-F1
#
_entry.id   AF-X1LHQ5-F1
#
_cell.length_a   1.000
_cell.length_b   1.000
_cell.length_c   1.000
_cell.angle_alpha   90.00
_cell.angle_beta   90.00
_cell.angle_gamma   90.00
#
_symmetry.space_group_name_H-M   'P 1'
#
loop_
_entity.id
_entity.type
_entity.pdbx_description
1 polymer ?
#
loop_
_entity_poly.entity_id
_entity_poly.type
_entity_poly.pdbx_seq_one_letter_code
_entity_poly.pdbx_strand_id
1 'polypeptide(L)'
;VSVFMVEATGIGILGGLAGCFLGFVGVWWIAEIGYDLSYIGGDMSMYGIPIIDKLYGVWNFSSFVFIFFFGIVVALLSSIGPAYWAAHKDPVKAIYHR
;
A
#
# COMPACT_ATOMS: atom_id res chain seq x y z
N VAL A 1 -18.68 -9.67 -15.81
CA VAL A 1 -18.26 -8.77 -14.73
C VAL A 1 -17.57 -9.53 -13.59
N SER A 2 -18.19 -10.57 -13.04
CA SER A 2 -17.70 -11.28 -11.83
C SER A 2 -16.30 -11.89 -11.94
N VAL A 3 -15.91 -12.42 -13.10
CA VAL A 3 -14.56 -13.00 -13.29
C VAL A 3 -13.45 -11.96 -13.11
N PHE A 4 -13.56 -10.80 -13.77
CA PHE A 4 -12.59 -9.71 -13.62
C PHE A 4 -12.52 -9.16 -12.20
N MET A 5 -13.65 -9.11 -11.49
CA MET A 5 -13.67 -8.68 -10.09
C MET A 5 -12.98 -9.70 -9.18
N VAL A 6 -13.17 -11.00 -9.42
CA VAL A 6 -12.50 -12.06 -8.65
C VAL A 6 -10.99 -12.06 -8.90
N GLU A 7 -10.56 -11.92 -10.15
CA GLU A 7 -9.13 -11.78 -10.48
C GLU A 7 -8.51 -10.55 -9.82
N ALA A 8 -9.16 -9.38 -9.94
CA ALA A 8 -8.69 -8.15 -9.31
C ALA A 8 -8.61 -8.27 -7.78
N THR A 9 -9.56 -8.96 -7.16
CA THR A 9 -9.54 -9.26 -5.72
C THR A 9 -8.36 -10.16 -5.37
N GLY A 10 -8.10 -11.20 -6.18
CA GLY A 10 -6.95 -12.09 -6.01
C GLY A 10 -5.61 -11.34 -6.07
N ILE A 11 -5.45 -10.46 -7.07
CA ILE A 11 -4.27 -9.59 -7.18
C ILE A 11 -4.20 -8.61 -6.00
N GLY A 12 -5.35 -8.06 -5.56
CA GLY A 12 -5.44 -7.20 -4.39
C GLY A 12 -4.96 -7.89 -3.10
N ILE A 13 -5.30 -9.16 -2.89
CA ILE A 13 -4.84 -9.96 -1.75
C ILE A 13 -3.32 -10.18 -1.83
N LEU A 14 -2.80 -10.60 -2.98
CA LEU A 14 -1.36 -10.84 -3.18
C LEU A 14 -0.56 -9.55 -3.01
N GLY A 15 -1.02 -8.44 -3.60
CA GLY A 15 -0.43 -7.12 -3.44
C GLY A 15 -0.50 -6.62 -2.00
N GLY A 16 -1.62 -6.86 -1.30
CA GLY A 16 -1.77 -6.55 0.11
C GLY A 16 -0.78 -7.32 1.00
N LEU A 17 -0.59 -8.63 0.76
CA LEU A 17 0.38 -9.44 1.50
C LEU A 17 1.81 -8.97 1.23
N ALA A 18 2.17 -8.72 -0.03
CA ALA A 18 3.48 -8.20 -0.39
C ALA A 18 3.74 -6.82 0.22
N GLY A 19 2.74 -5.93 0.21
CA GLY A 19 2.81 -4.61 0.85
C GLY A 19 2.97 -4.70 2.36
N CYS A 20 2.26 -5.61 3.04
CA CYS A 20 2.44 -5.84 4.47
C CYS A 20 3.84 -6.38 4.78
N PHE A 21 4.37 -7.28 3.95
CA PHE A 21 5.72 -7.79 4.11
C PHE A 21 6.78 -6.69 3.96
N LEU A 22 6.67 -5.86 2.91
CA LEU A 22 7.57 -4.73 2.72
C LEU A 22 7.44 -3.70 3.85
N GLY A 23 6.21 -3.42 4.30
CA GLY A 23 5.97 -2.55 5.45
C GLY A 23 6.58 -3.10 6.73
N PHE A 24 6.50 -4.41 6.97
CA PHE A 24 7.12 -5.08 8.11
C PHE A 24 8.64 -4.91 8.09
N VAL A 25 9.28 -5.17 6.94
CA VAL A 25 10.73 -4.99 6.77
C VAL A 25 11.12 -3.52 6.97
N GLY A 26 10.32 -2.58 6.44
CA GLY A 26 10.57 -1.14 6.59
C GLY A 26 10.47 -0.67 8.05
N VAL A 27 9.41 -1.07 8.76
CA VAL A 27 9.25 -0.73 10.18
C VAL A 27 10.35 -1.38 11.01
N TRP A 28 10.70 -2.64 10.76
CA TRP A 28 11.79 -3.32 11.44
C TRP A 28 13.12 -2.59 11.28
N TRP A 29 13.45 -2.17 10.05
CA TRP A 29 14.68 -1.43 9.77
C TRP A 29 14.74 -0.09 10.52
N ILE A 30 13.66 0.68 10.50
CA ILE A 30 13.58 2.00 11.17
C ILE A 30 13.49 1.84 12.70
N ALA A 31 12.88 0.77 13.20
CA ALA A 31 12.79 0.49 14.63
C ALA A 31 14.14 0.07 15.25
N GLU A 32 15.00 -0.64 14.50
CA GLU A 32 16.31 -1.08 15.00
C GLU A 32 17.40 0.00 14.80
N ILE A 33 17.51 0.56 13.59
CA ILE A 33 18.62 1.48 13.26
C ILE A 33 18.30 2.93 13.67
N GLY A 34 17.00 3.27 13.71
CA GLY A 34 16.53 4.65 13.85
C GLY A 34 16.80 5.47 12.58
N TYR A 35 15.91 6.39 12.28
CA TYR A 35 16.13 7.39 11.23
C TYR A 35 16.75 8.64 11.85
N ASP A 36 17.97 8.98 11.43
CA ASP A 36 18.71 10.15 11.93
C ASP A 36 18.18 11.43 11.26
N LEU A 37 17.71 12.38 12.07
CA LEU A 37 17.21 13.67 11.57
C LEU A 37 18.25 14.79 11.67
N SER A 38 19.42 14.53 12.23
CA SER A 38 20.48 15.52 12.40
C SER A 38 20.95 16.06 11.04
N TYR A 39 20.78 15.29 9.95
CA TYR A 39 21.04 15.76 8.58
C TYR A 39 20.01 16.79 8.04
N ILE A 40 18.79 16.81 8.57
CA ILE A 40 17.70 17.69 8.09
C ILE A 40 17.53 18.89 9.03
N GLY A 41 17.76 18.71 10.34
CA GLY A 41 17.49 19.72 11.37
C GLY A 41 18.68 20.57 11.80
N GLY A 42 19.92 20.14 11.52
CA GLY A 42 21.10 20.75 12.16
C GLY A 42 21.08 20.60 13.69
N ASP A 43 22.10 21.16 14.36
CA ASP A 43 22.25 21.05 15.82
C ASP A 43 21.24 21.97 16.55
N MET A 44 19.99 21.53 16.64
CA MET A 44 18.87 22.22 17.29
C MET A 44 19.04 22.34 18.83
N SER A 45 20.10 21.75 19.40
CA SER A 45 20.46 21.83 20.81
C SER A 45 20.79 23.26 21.23
N MET A 46 21.23 24.10 20.27
CA MET A 46 21.41 25.54 20.41
C MET A 46 20.15 26.26 20.92
N TYR A 47 18.95 25.74 20.62
CA TYR A 47 17.67 26.36 20.97
C TYR A 47 17.02 25.74 22.23
N GLY A 48 17.75 24.92 22.99
CA GLY A 48 17.27 24.38 24.28
C GLY A 48 16.18 23.30 24.17
N ILE A 49 15.95 22.77 22.96
CA ILE A 49 15.02 21.67 22.72
C ILE A 49 15.85 20.38 22.77
N PRO A 50 15.53 19.41 23.65
CA PRO A 50 16.23 18.12 23.65
C PRO A 50 16.02 17.45 22.29
N ILE A 51 17.09 17.34 21.50
CA ILE A 51 16.99 16.78 20.15
C ILE A 51 16.71 15.28 20.28
N ILE A 52 15.62 14.85 19.67
CA ILE A 52 15.42 13.45 19.31
C ILE A 52 16.25 13.24 18.04
N ASP A 53 17.58 13.06 18.18
CA ASP A 53 18.50 12.92 17.03
C ASP A 53 18.09 11.76 16.11
N LYS A 54 17.43 10.74 16.68
CA LYS A 54 16.91 9.58 15.95
C LYS A 54 15.43 9.33 16.22
N LEU A 55 14.63 9.31 15.15
CA LEU A 55 13.26 8.79 15.19
C LEU A 55 13.27 7.27 15.04
N TYR A 56 12.63 6.59 15.97
CA TYR A 56 12.44 5.14 15.92
C TYR A 56 11.03 4.79 15.45
N GLY A 57 10.95 3.74 14.63
CA GLY A 57 9.67 3.18 14.21
C GLY A 57 8.93 2.55 15.39
N VAL A 58 7.61 2.68 15.41
CA VAL A 58 6.75 2.02 16.39
C VAL A 58 5.91 0.95 15.69
N TRP A 59 5.86 -0.24 16.28
CA TRP A 59 5.01 -1.31 15.79
C TRP A 59 3.55 -1.02 16.09
N ASN A 60 2.74 -0.92 15.04
CA ASN A 60 1.29 -0.84 15.14
C ASN A 60 0.64 -1.91 14.26
N PHE A 61 0.32 -3.06 14.87
CA PHE A 61 -0.30 -4.17 14.15
C PHE A 61 -1.69 -3.83 13.61
N SER A 62 -2.44 -2.96 14.30
CA SER A 62 -3.76 -2.52 13.84
C SER A 62 -3.67 -1.78 12.50
N SER A 63 -2.62 -1.01 12.28
CA SER A 63 -2.37 -0.32 11.01
C SER A 63 -2.12 -1.30 9.86
N PHE A 64 -1.37 -2.39 10.09
CA PHE A 64 -1.12 -3.42 9.07
C PHE A 64 -2.42 -4.09 8.61
N VAL A 65 -3.25 -4.50 9.58
CA VAL A 65 -4.54 -5.14 9.29
C VAL A 65 -5.45 -4.17 8.52
N PHE A 66 -5.52 -2.92 8.95
CA PHE A 66 -6.33 -1.91 8.28
C PHE A 66 -5.89 -1.68 6.83
N ILE A 67 -4.58 -1.47 6.59
CA ILE A 67 -4.04 -1.20 5.26
C ILE A 67 -4.22 -2.40 4.33
N PHE A 68 -4.08 -3.63 4.84
CA PHE A 68 -4.33 -4.86 4.09
C PHE A 68 -5.76 -4.91 3.52
N PHE A 69 -6.76 -4.78 4.39
CA PHE A 69 -8.16 -4.80 3.95
C PHE A 69 -8.51 -3.58 3.10
N PHE A 70 -7.97 -2.41 3.43
CA PHE A 70 -8.15 -1.20 2.64
C PHE A 70 -7.65 -1.39 1.21
N GLY A 71 -6.46 -1.98 1.02
CA GLY A 71 -5.91 -2.29 -0.30
C GLY A 71 -6.79 -3.23 -1.12
N ILE A 72 -7.35 -4.27 -0.50
CA ILE A 72 -8.27 -5.21 -1.16
C ILE A 72 -9.55 -4.49 -1.61
N VAL A 73 -10.14 -3.67 -0.74
CA VAL A 73 -11.36 -2.90 -1.07
C VAL A 73 -11.08 -1.93 -2.22
N VAL A 74 -9.95 -1.22 -2.19
CA VAL A 74 -9.56 -0.30 -3.27
C VAL A 74 -9.36 -1.04 -4.60
N ALA A 75 -8.67 -2.18 -4.60
CA ALA A 75 -8.48 -3.00 -5.79
C ALA A 75 -9.82 -3.50 -6.37
N LEU A 76 -10.73 -3.95 -5.49
CA LEU A 76 -12.05 -4.41 -5.89
C LEU A 76 -12.88 -3.25 -6.49
N LEU A 77 -12.93 -2.09 -5.83
CA LEU A 77 -13.66 -0.92 -6.32
C LEU A 77 -13.10 -0.41 -7.67
N SER A 78 -11.77 -0.39 -7.81
CA SER A 78 -11.11 0.01 -9.05
C SER A 78 -11.48 -0.91 -10.22
N SER A 79 -11.72 -2.20 -9.96
CA SER A 79 -12.06 -3.18 -11.00
C SER A 79 -13.49 -3.07 -11.55
N ILE A 80 -14.42 -2.46 -10.82
CA ILE A 80 -15.85 -2.44 -11.19
C ILE A 80 -16.09 -1.69 -12.50
N GLY A 81 -15.49 -0.51 -12.65
CA GLY A 81 -15.60 0.31 -13.87
C GLY A 81 -15.18 -0.42 -15.15
N PRO A 82 -13.93 -0.91 -15.26
CA PRO A 82 -13.48 -1.64 -16.43
C PRO A 82 -14.24 -2.97 -16.63
N ALA A 83 -14.59 -3.69 -15.55
CA ALA A 83 -15.34 -4.94 -15.65
C ALA A 83 -16.77 -4.74 -16.19
N TYR A 84 -17.43 -3.63 -15.83
CA TYR A 84 -18.75 -3.28 -16.33
C TYR A 84 -18.70 -2.91 -17.81
N TRP A 85 -17.70 -2.10 -18.20
CA TRP A 85 -17.48 -1.72 -19.59
C TRP A 85 -17.16 -2.94 -20.47
N ALA A 86 -16.30 -3.84 -20.00
CA ALA A 86 -15.95 -5.06 -20.72
C ALA A 86 -17.16 -5.98 -20.94
N ALA A 87 -18.07 -6.07 -19.98
CA ALA A 87 -19.27 -6.90 -20.10
C ALA A 87 -20.31 -6.37 -21.10
N HIS A 88 -20.29 -5.08 -21.42
CA HIS A 88 -21.20 -4.46 -22.39
C HIS A 88 -20.65 -4.41 -23.82
N LYS A 89 -19.45 -4.96 -24.06
CA LYS A 89 -18.87 -5.05 -25.40
C LYS A 89 -19.58 -6.14 -26.20
N ASP A 90 -19.91 -5.80 -27.45
CA ASP A 90 -20.48 -6.76 -28.40
C ASP A 90 -19.44 -7.86 -28.71
N PRO A 91 -19.76 -9.14 -28.43
CA PRO A 91 -18.80 -10.23 -28.55
C PRO A 91 -18.34 -10.45 -30.01
N VAL A 92 -19.17 -10.13 -30.99
CA VAL A 92 -18.82 -10.28 -32.41
C VAL A 92 -17.78 -9.24 -32.81
N LYS A 93 -17.94 -7.99 -32.38
CA LYS A 93 -16.94 -6.93 -32.56
C LYS A 93 -15.67 -7.16 -31.73
N ALA A 94 -15.78 -7.83 -30.58
CA ALA A 94 -14.64 -8.15 -29.72
C ALA A 94 -13.77 -9.30 -30.26
N ILE A 95 -14.33 -10.20 -31.09
CA ILE A 95 -13.59 -11.29 -31.71
C ILE A 95 -13.00 -10.86 -33.05
N TYR A 96 -13.76 -10.11 -33.85
CA TYR A 96 -13.30 -9.58 -35.13
C TYR A 96 -12.66 -8.21 -34.96
N HIS A 97 -11.55 -8.14 -34.22
CA HIS A 97 -10.65 -6.99 -34.23
C HIS A 97 -9.73 -7.07 -35.45
N ARG A 98 -10.22 -6.58 -36.60
CA ARG A 98 -9.34 -6.05 -37.66
C ARG A 98 -9.42 -4.53 -37.64
#